data_AF-A0A318IXI5-F1
#
_entry.id   AF-A0A318IXI5-F1
#
_cell.length_a   1.000
_cell.length_b   1.000
_cell.length_c   1.000
_cell.angle_alpha   90.00
_cell.angle_beta   90.00
_cell.angle_gamma   90.00
#
_symmetry.space_group_name_H-M   'P 1'
#
loop_
_entity.id
_entity.type
_entity.pdbx_description
1 polymer ?
#
loop_
_entity_poly.entity_id
_entity_poly.type
_entity_poly.pdbx_seq_one_letter_code
_entity_poly.pdbx_strand_id
1 'polypeptide(L)'
;MSDTDHKQHGYISLHRLDGFSDAVFAFAVTLLVVSLEVPKSAHELFHLMHGFIAFGVAFTLLMVMWYQHGKFFKRFPITDLWMISLNMALLFVILLYVYPLKFLFVSLFDSMIWKSTGDNFTSASEIQTLMTIYGAGIIAVNFVFFLMHKHAWRLRERFAMSLSQLNELRADMAGNLINMAVAGLSVLIVLVSKDQGTWSGCIYFLLGPAHWASGAWHGRRYRAIKNQEQGKQVKQESQESPLAKQVGRPESIATQPSVPTTPIAPLPAQQTRKPG
;
A
#
# COMPACT_ATOMS: atom_id res chain seq x y z
N MET A 1 14.35 -6.92 38.69
CA MET A 1 14.99 -5.81 37.97
C MET A 1 14.39 -5.76 36.57
N SER A 2 13.72 -4.64 36.28
CA SER A 2 12.89 -4.24 35.11
C SER A 2 11.68 -5.10 34.71
N ASP A 3 10.62 -4.89 35.50
CA ASP A 3 9.21 -4.99 35.13
C ASP A 3 8.84 -3.85 34.14
N THR A 4 9.11 -4.05 32.84
CA THR A 4 8.73 -3.11 31.77
C THR A 4 8.49 -3.82 30.43
N ASP A 5 7.63 -4.85 30.35
CA ASP A 5 7.44 -5.53 29.05
C ASP A 5 6.04 -6.02 28.65
N HIS A 6 4.95 -5.50 29.23
CA HIS A 6 3.62 -5.77 28.67
C HIS A 6 2.67 -4.57 28.76
N LYS A 7 2.94 -3.55 27.94
CA LYS A 7 1.89 -2.62 27.48
C LYS A 7 1.64 -2.77 25.98
N GLN A 8 1.55 -4.00 25.48
CA GLN A 8 0.90 -4.26 24.19
C GLN A 8 -0.62 -4.37 24.40
N HIS A 9 -1.31 -3.22 24.41
CA HIS A 9 -2.78 -3.17 24.38
C HIS A 9 -3.34 -3.47 22.98
N GLY A 10 -2.85 -4.52 22.32
CA GLY A 10 -3.45 -5.08 21.13
C GLY A 10 -4.46 -6.15 21.54
N TYR A 11 -5.76 -5.92 21.30
CA TYR A 11 -6.80 -6.90 21.63
C TYR A 11 -6.63 -8.23 20.87
N ILE A 12 -5.91 -8.20 19.74
CA ILE A 12 -5.61 -9.33 18.85
C ILE A 12 -4.16 -9.20 18.36
N SER A 13 -3.42 -10.30 18.28
CA SER A 13 -2.07 -10.35 17.69
C SER A 13 -2.11 -10.01 16.19
N LEU A 14 -1.18 -9.18 15.72
CA LEU A 14 -1.10 -8.77 14.30
C LEU A 14 -1.14 -9.97 13.33
N HIS A 15 -0.39 -11.03 13.62
CA HIS A 15 -0.37 -12.26 12.80
C HIS A 15 -1.76 -12.90 12.63
N ARG A 16 -2.63 -12.82 13.63
CA ARG A 16 -4.01 -13.35 13.53
C ARG A 16 -4.90 -12.44 12.69
N LEU A 17 -4.72 -11.12 12.78
CA LEU A 17 -5.46 -10.17 11.98
C LEU A 17 -5.08 -10.31 10.49
N ASP A 18 -3.79 -10.41 10.20
CA ASP A 18 -3.26 -10.63 8.86
C ASP A 18 -3.74 -11.97 8.31
N GLY A 19 -3.59 -13.06 9.07
CA GLY A 19 -4.04 -14.39 8.65
C GLY A 19 -5.55 -14.48 8.41
N PHE A 20 -6.38 -13.78 9.18
CA PHE A 20 -7.81 -13.69 8.91
C PHE A 20 -8.11 -12.90 7.64
N SER A 21 -7.41 -11.78 7.43
CA SER A 21 -7.58 -10.95 6.22
C SER A 21 -7.18 -11.73 4.97
N ASP A 22 -6.05 -12.44 5.01
CA ASP A 22 -5.59 -13.32 3.93
C ASP A 22 -6.61 -14.42 3.60
N ALA A 23 -7.20 -15.05 4.63
CA ALA A 23 -8.26 -16.04 4.43
C ALA A 23 -9.49 -15.45 3.74
N VAL A 24 -9.90 -14.22 4.11
CA VAL A 24 -11.03 -13.54 3.47
C VAL A 24 -10.71 -13.14 2.02
N PHE A 25 -9.50 -12.68 1.73
CA PHE A 25 -9.07 -12.39 0.35
C PHE A 25 -9.02 -13.67 -0.49
N ALA A 26 -8.50 -14.78 0.04
CA ALA A 26 -8.53 -16.07 -0.63
C ALA A 26 -9.97 -16.52 -0.92
N PHE A 27 -10.87 -16.37 0.06
CA PHE A 27 -12.29 -16.68 -0.14
C PHE A 27 -12.94 -15.79 -1.21
N ALA A 28 -12.64 -14.48 -1.22
CA ALA A 28 -13.09 -13.55 -2.25
C ALA A 28 -12.65 -13.97 -3.66
N VAL A 29 -11.39 -14.41 -3.80
CA VAL A 29 -10.87 -14.98 -5.07
C VAL A 29 -11.65 -16.23 -5.46
N THR A 30 -11.93 -17.14 -4.52
CA THR A 30 -12.70 -18.35 -4.83
C THR A 30 -14.13 -18.03 -5.26
N LEU A 31 -14.81 -17.07 -4.63
CA LEU A 31 -16.16 -16.63 -5.05
C LEU A 31 -16.16 -16.04 -6.47
N LEU A 32 -15.08 -15.34 -6.83
CA LEU A 32 -14.90 -14.79 -8.16
C LEU A 32 -14.80 -15.90 -9.23
N VAL A 33 -14.10 -17.00 -8.91
CA VAL A 33 -13.94 -18.17 -9.81
C VAL A 33 -15.20 -19.03 -9.84
N VAL A 34 -15.75 -19.38 -8.67
CA VAL A 34 -16.88 -20.31 -8.53
C VAL A 34 -18.15 -19.80 -9.20
N SER A 35 -18.27 -18.49 -9.40
CA SER A 35 -19.37 -17.90 -10.17
C SER A 35 -19.27 -18.11 -11.69
N LEU A 36 -18.35 -18.96 -12.19
CA LEU A 36 -18.30 -19.37 -13.59
C LEU A 36 -19.20 -20.59 -13.79
N GLU A 37 -20.17 -20.50 -14.70
CA GLU A 37 -21.02 -21.63 -15.05
C GLU A 37 -20.22 -22.71 -15.80
N VAL A 38 -20.54 -23.97 -15.53
CA VAL A 38 -19.92 -25.11 -16.21
C VAL A 38 -20.59 -25.26 -17.59
N PRO A 39 -19.82 -25.11 -18.70
CA PRO A 39 -20.40 -25.21 -20.03
C PRO A 39 -20.95 -26.59 -20.30
N LYS A 40 -22.11 -26.65 -20.96
CA LYS A 40 -22.75 -27.89 -21.42
C LYS A 40 -22.46 -28.20 -22.88
N SER A 41 -21.85 -27.27 -23.61
CA SER A 41 -21.47 -27.43 -25.02
C SER A 41 -20.13 -26.77 -25.36
N ALA A 42 -19.50 -27.20 -26.46
CA ALA A 42 -18.27 -26.57 -26.95
C ALA A 42 -18.49 -25.10 -27.37
N HIS A 43 -19.67 -24.76 -27.90
CA HIS A 43 -20.00 -23.38 -28.27
C HIS A 43 -20.09 -22.46 -27.04
N GLU A 44 -20.72 -22.96 -25.97
CA GLU A 44 -20.80 -22.26 -24.68
C GLU A 44 -19.42 -22.10 -24.03
N LEU A 45 -18.55 -23.12 -24.15
CA LEU A 45 -17.16 -23.02 -23.69
C LEU A 45 -16.40 -21.89 -24.37
N PHE A 46 -16.52 -21.75 -25.71
CA PHE A 46 -15.87 -20.64 -26.42
C PHE A 46 -16.41 -19.27 -25.98
N HIS A 47 -17.72 -19.15 -25.73
CA HIS A 47 -18.28 -17.92 -25.16
C HIS A 47 -17.74 -17.61 -23.76
N LEU A 48 -17.62 -18.62 -22.89
CA LEU A 48 -17.04 -18.48 -21.55
C LEU A 48 -15.57 -18.03 -21.59
N MET A 49 -14.80 -18.44 -22.62
CA MET A 49 -13.41 -18.00 -22.79
C MET A 49 -13.28 -16.47 -22.93
N HIS A 50 -14.29 -15.75 -23.40
CA HIS A 50 -14.27 -14.28 -23.41
C HIS A 50 -14.42 -13.71 -21.98
N GLY A 51 -15.27 -14.33 -21.16
CA GLY A 51 -15.45 -13.97 -19.75
C GLY A 51 -14.19 -14.18 -18.89
N PHE A 52 -13.23 -15.00 -19.35
CA PHE A 52 -11.94 -15.18 -18.66
C PHE A 52 -11.09 -13.91 -18.62
N ILE A 53 -11.17 -13.04 -19.63
CA ILE A 53 -10.44 -11.76 -19.62
C ILE A 53 -11.02 -10.84 -18.56
N ALA A 54 -12.34 -10.70 -18.52
CA ALA A 54 -13.05 -9.94 -17.50
C ALA A 54 -12.76 -10.47 -16.09
N PHE A 55 -12.78 -11.79 -15.92
CA PHE A 55 -12.35 -12.45 -14.69
C PHE A 55 -10.91 -12.08 -14.31
N GLY A 56 -9.97 -12.14 -15.27
CA GLY A 56 -8.56 -11.80 -15.05
C GLY A 56 -8.36 -10.35 -14.58
N VAL A 57 -9.13 -9.41 -15.13
CA VAL A 57 -9.12 -8.01 -14.68
C VAL A 57 -9.67 -7.87 -13.26
N ALA A 58 -10.81 -8.48 -12.96
CA ALA A 58 -11.39 -8.47 -11.61
C ALA A 58 -10.45 -9.11 -10.57
N PHE A 59 -9.82 -10.23 -10.92
CA PHE A 59 -8.82 -10.91 -10.11
C PHE A 59 -7.61 -10.00 -9.84
N THR A 60 -7.08 -9.36 -10.89
CA THR A 60 -5.93 -8.45 -10.76
C THR A 60 -6.24 -7.30 -9.81
N LEU A 61 -7.44 -6.71 -9.91
CA LEU A 61 -7.87 -5.64 -9.00
C LEU A 61 -7.97 -6.12 -7.55
N LEU A 62 -8.50 -7.33 -7.32
CA LEU A 62 -8.56 -7.93 -5.99
C LEU A 62 -7.16 -8.18 -5.42
N MET A 63 -6.23 -8.67 -6.24
CA MET A 63 -4.83 -8.87 -5.84
C MET A 63 -4.10 -7.56 -5.56
N VAL A 64 -4.39 -6.48 -6.30
CA VAL A 64 -3.87 -5.14 -6.00
C VAL A 64 -4.38 -4.67 -4.64
N MET A 65 -5.67 -4.86 -4.33
CA MET A 65 -6.23 -4.51 -3.02
C MET A 65 -5.58 -5.31 -1.89
N TRP A 66 -5.39 -6.62 -2.07
CA TRP A 66 -4.69 -7.49 -1.12
C TRP A 66 -3.24 -7.02 -0.90
N TYR A 67 -2.51 -6.73 -1.97
CA TYR A 67 -1.14 -6.23 -1.88
C TYR A 67 -1.04 -4.91 -1.10
N GLN A 68 -1.95 -3.98 -1.36
CA GLN A 68 -1.99 -2.68 -0.67
C GLN A 68 -2.34 -2.83 0.82
N HIS A 69 -3.26 -3.74 1.14
CA HIS A 69 -3.58 -4.12 2.52
C HIS A 69 -2.36 -4.70 3.25
N GLY A 70 -1.70 -5.70 2.66
CA GLY A 70 -0.50 -6.32 3.26
C GLY A 70 0.66 -5.33 3.40
N LYS A 71 0.86 -4.45 2.41
CA LYS A 71 1.85 -3.36 2.47
C LYS A 71 1.57 -2.39 3.62
N PHE A 72 0.30 -2.08 3.87
CA PHE A 72 -0.11 -1.21 4.97
C PHE A 72 0.24 -1.83 6.33
N PHE A 73 -0.20 -3.06 6.60
CA PHE A 73 0.03 -3.73 7.90
C PHE A 73 1.50 -4.07 8.15
N LYS A 74 2.26 -4.42 7.10
CA LYS A 74 3.72 -4.59 7.20
C LYS A 74 4.45 -3.31 7.61
N ARG A 75 3.94 -2.15 7.19
CA ARG A 75 4.54 -0.84 7.47
C ARG A 75 4.10 -0.26 8.82
N PHE A 76 2.82 -0.43 9.13
CA PHE A 76 2.18 0.12 10.31
C PHE A 76 1.53 -1.02 11.10
N PRO A 77 2.27 -1.68 12.02
CA PRO A 77 1.75 -2.76 12.84
C PRO A 77 0.81 -2.25 13.95
N ILE A 78 -0.31 -1.64 13.55
CA ILE A 78 -1.31 -1.02 14.42
C ILE A 78 -2.44 -2.03 14.64
N THR A 79 -2.67 -2.44 15.89
CA THR A 79 -3.64 -3.49 16.25
C THR A 79 -4.64 -3.02 17.32
N ASP A 80 -4.99 -1.74 17.34
CA ASP A 80 -6.05 -1.23 18.22
C ASP A 80 -7.46 -1.57 17.68
N LEU A 81 -8.46 -1.44 18.55
CA LEU A 81 -9.85 -1.81 18.24
C LEU A 81 -10.41 -1.02 17.04
N TRP A 82 -9.97 0.22 16.84
CA TRP A 82 -10.39 1.06 15.73
C TRP A 82 -9.84 0.52 14.41
N MET A 83 -8.56 0.17 14.37
CA MET A 83 -7.95 -0.45 13.18
C MET A 83 -8.57 -1.80 12.87
N ILE A 84 -8.84 -2.64 13.89
CA ILE A 84 -9.51 -3.92 13.69
C ILE A 84 -10.91 -3.70 13.08
N SER A 85 -11.68 -2.75 13.61
CA SER A 85 -13.02 -2.43 13.08
C SER A 85 -12.98 -1.94 11.64
N LEU A 86 -12.04 -1.05 11.30
CA LEU A 86 -11.83 -0.59 9.93
C LEU A 86 -11.41 -1.73 9.00
N ASN A 87 -10.55 -2.63 9.46
CA ASN A 87 -10.16 -3.82 8.69
C ASN A 87 -11.36 -4.72 8.41
N MET A 88 -12.20 -4.99 9.42
CA MET A 88 -13.43 -5.78 9.21
C MET A 88 -14.39 -5.10 8.23
N ALA A 89 -14.53 -3.77 8.31
CA ALA A 89 -15.34 -3.00 7.37
C ALA A 89 -14.79 -3.09 5.94
N LEU A 90 -13.47 -2.99 5.76
CA LEU A 90 -12.81 -3.13 4.46
C LEU A 90 -13.09 -4.51 3.85
N LEU A 91 -12.86 -5.57 4.63
CA LEU A 91 -13.08 -6.95 4.19
C LEU A 91 -14.54 -7.21 3.84
N PHE A 92 -15.48 -6.67 4.63
CA PHE A 92 -16.91 -6.75 4.36
C PHE A 92 -17.27 -6.07 3.03
N VAL A 93 -16.77 -4.85 2.78
CA VAL A 93 -17.00 -4.15 1.51
C VAL A 93 -16.41 -4.95 0.35
N ILE A 94 -15.18 -5.47 0.48
CA ILE A 94 -14.56 -6.27 -0.58
C ILE A 94 -15.46 -7.47 -0.93
N LEU A 95 -15.89 -8.25 0.07
CA LEU A 95 -16.75 -9.42 -0.16
C LEU A 95 -18.07 -9.07 -0.85
N LEU A 96 -18.72 -7.97 -0.43
CA LEU A 96 -19.96 -7.49 -1.04
C LEU A 96 -19.76 -7.13 -2.52
N TYR A 97 -18.60 -6.57 -2.87
CA TYR A 97 -18.31 -6.06 -4.20
C TYR A 97 -17.65 -7.07 -5.16
N VAL A 98 -17.24 -8.26 -4.70
CA VAL A 98 -16.65 -9.30 -5.58
C VAL A 98 -17.58 -9.65 -6.74
N TYR A 99 -18.85 -9.96 -6.44
CA TYR A 99 -19.81 -10.39 -7.45
C TYR A 99 -20.20 -9.26 -8.41
N PRO A 100 -20.59 -8.06 -7.93
CA PRO A 100 -20.78 -6.92 -8.81
C PRO A 100 -19.56 -6.70 -9.70
N LEU A 101 -18.34 -6.70 -9.16
CA LEU A 101 -17.14 -6.38 -9.93
C LEU A 101 -16.96 -7.30 -11.14
N LYS A 102 -17.22 -8.60 -10.97
CA LYS A 102 -17.21 -9.56 -12.07
C LYS A 102 -18.23 -9.20 -13.14
N PHE A 103 -19.47 -8.96 -12.73
CA PHE A 103 -20.56 -8.63 -13.64
C PHE A 103 -20.23 -7.39 -14.50
N LEU A 104 -19.66 -6.34 -13.89
CA LEU A 104 -19.25 -5.15 -14.63
C LEU A 104 -18.28 -5.49 -15.76
N PHE A 105 -17.18 -6.19 -15.44
CA PHE A 105 -16.17 -6.46 -16.44
C PHE A 105 -16.69 -7.40 -17.52
N VAL A 106 -17.47 -8.42 -17.18
CA VAL A 106 -18.07 -9.30 -18.22
C VAL A 106 -18.93 -8.45 -19.16
N SER A 107 -19.83 -7.63 -18.64
CA SER A 107 -20.71 -6.81 -19.46
C SER A 107 -19.96 -5.73 -20.27
N LEU A 108 -18.91 -5.12 -19.70
CA LEU A 108 -18.06 -4.13 -20.40
C LEU A 108 -17.27 -4.77 -21.54
N PHE A 109 -16.64 -5.92 -21.30
CA PHE A 109 -15.83 -6.60 -22.30
C PHE A 109 -16.71 -7.19 -23.42
N ASP A 110 -17.87 -7.74 -23.09
CA ASP A 110 -18.83 -8.24 -24.09
C ASP A 110 -19.34 -7.12 -25.00
N SER A 111 -19.63 -5.94 -24.43
CA SER A 111 -20.09 -4.78 -25.19
C SER A 111 -18.98 -4.13 -26.03
N MET A 112 -17.80 -3.91 -25.43
CA MET A 112 -16.71 -3.14 -26.06
C MET A 112 -15.87 -3.99 -27.01
N ILE A 113 -15.51 -5.21 -26.63
CA ILE A 113 -14.57 -6.06 -27.38
C ILE A 113 -15.32 -7.00 -28.31
N TRP A 114 -16.36 -7.67 -27.81
CA TRP A 114 -17.01 -8.73 -28.56
C TRP A 114 -18.22 -8.27 -29.39
N LYS A 115 -18.74 -7.06 -29.17
CA LYS A 115 -19.97 -6.54 -29.79
C LYS A 115 -21.09 -7.59 -29.82
N SER A 116 -21.19 -8.37 -28.74
CA SER A 116 -22.20 -9.43 -28.65
C SER A 116 -23.58 -8.81 -28.80
N THR A 117 -24.39 -9.33 -29.73
CA THR A 117 -25.74 -8.83 -30.09
C THR A 117 -26.81 -9.05 -29.02
N GLY A 118 -26.43 -9.49 -27.81
CA GLY A 118 -27.34 -9.54 -26.68
C GLY A 118 -27.46 -8.15 -26.06
N ASP A 119 -28.68 -7.65 -25.91
CA ASP A 119 -28.99 -6.44 -25.13
C ASP A 119 -28.63 -6.66 -23.66
N ASN A 120 -27.34 -6.66 -23.32
CA ASN A 120 -26.87 -6.78 -21.93
C ASN A 120 -27.28 -5.57 -21.08
N PHE A 121 -27.62 -4.46 -21.75
CA PHE A 121 -28.19 -3.26 -21.16
C PHE A 121 -29.40 -2.84 -21.97
N THR A 122 -30.59 -3.18 -21.48
CA THR A 122 -31.83 -2.91 -22.19
C THR A 122 -32.27 -1.46 -22.02
N SER A 123 -31.77 -0.79 -20.97
CA SER A 123 -32.18 0.56 -20.60
C SER A 123 -31.02 1.41 -20.09
N ALA A 124 -31.00 2.70 -20.46
CA ALA A 124 -30.04 3.66 -19.92
C ALA A 124 -30.05 3.73 -18.38
N SER A 125 -31.19 3.46 -17.75
CA SER A 125 -31.32 3.39 -16.29
C SER A 125 -30.52 2.24 -15.67
N GLU A 126 -30.41 1.08 -16.34
CA GLU A 126 -29.62 -0.05 -15.84
C GLU A 126 -28.13 0.31 -15.79
N ILE A 127 -27.63 0.99 -16.83
CA ILE A 127 -26.26 1.49 -16.88
C ILE A 127 -26.02 2.52 -15.77
N GLN A 128 -26.99 3.39 -15.50
CA GLN A 128 -26.88 4.37 -14.41
C GLN A 128 -26.81 3.69 -13.04
N THR A 129 -27.70 2.72 -12.78
CA THR A 129 -27.67 1.93 -11.55
C THR A 129 -26.35 1.19 -11.41
N LEU A 130 -25.87 0.59 -12.51
CA LEU A 130 -24.59 -0.10 -12.58
C LEU A 130 -23.46 0.84 -12.13
N MET A 131 -23.24 1.94 -12.85
CA MET A 131 -22.18 2.91 -12.55
C MET A 131 -22.29 3.49 -11.14
N THR A 132 -23.51 3.69 -10.63
CA THR A 132 -23.73 4.15 -9.26
C THR A 132 -23.25 3.12 -8.24
N ILE A 133 -23.59 1.84 -8.42
CA ILE A 133 -23.14 0.75 -7.55
C ILE A 133 -21.60 0.66 -7.58
N TYR A 134 -20.96 0.64 -8.76
CA TYR A 134 -19.50 0.55 -8.84
C TYR A 134 -18.76 1.77 -8.29
N GLY A 135 -19.27 2.97 -8.60
CA GLY A 135 -18.77 4.21 -8.03
C GLY A 135 -18.83 4.19 -6.51
N ALA A 136 -19.97 3.75 -5.94
CA ALA A 136 -20.13 3.58 -4.49
C ALA A 136 -19.14 2.57 -3.90
N GLY A 137 -18.85 1.46 -4.59
CA GLY A 137 -17.86 0.47 -4.15
C GLY A 137 -16.44 1.02 -4.10
N ILE A 138 -16.02 1.73 -5.16
CA ILE A 138 -14.71 2.39 -5.19
C ILE A 138 -14.63 3.43 -4.08
N ILE A 139 -15.67 4.24 -3.88
CA ILE A 139 -15.71 5.23 -2.80
C ILE A 139 -15.62 4.53 -1.44
N ALA A 140 -16.37 3.46 -1.20
CA ALA A 140 -16.39 2.76 0.08
C ALA A 140 -15.01 2.16 0.42
N VAL A 141 -14.38 1.42 -0.51
CA VAL A 141 -13.04 0.84 -0.31
C VAL A 141 -12.00 1.92 -0.01
N ASN A 142 -11.98 2.98 -0.83
CA ASN A 142 -11.00 4.06 -0.68
C ASN A 142 -11.26 4.90 0.57
N PHE A 143 -12.52 5.06 0.96
CA PHE A 143 -12.88 5.74 2.20
C PHE A 143 -12.38 4.96 3.42
N VAL A 144 -12.57 3.64 3.46
CA VAL A 144 -12.07 2.82 4.56
C VAL A 144 -10.53 2.84 4.60
N PHE A 145 -9.86 2.67 3.46
CA PHE A 145 -8.40 2.84 3.40
C PHE A 145 -7.99 4.23 3.87
N PHE A 146 -8.65 5.30 3.43
CA PHE A 146 -8.35 6.66 3.88
C PHE A 146 -8.47 6.79 5.40
N LEU A 147 -9.50 6.20 6.02
CA LEU A 147 -9.65 6.19 7.47
C LEU A 147 -8.53 5.40 8.17
N MET A 148 -8.10 4.27 7.63
CA MET A 148 -6.96 3.50 8.16
C MET A 148 -5.67 4.32 8.12
N HIS A 149 -5.37 4.97 6.98
CA HIS A 149 -4.20 5.83 6.83
C HIS A 149 -4.30 7.09 7.71
N LYS A 150 -5.49 7.70 7.83
CA LYS A 150 -5.73 8.84 8.73
C LYS A 150 -5.54 8.46 10.19
N HIS A 151 -5.93 7.24 10.57
CA HIS A 151 -5.69 6.72 11.91
C HIS A 151 -4.21 6.52 12.17
N ALA A 152 -3.49 5.88 11.25
CA ALA A 152 -2.02 5.77 11.31
C ALA A 152 -1.35 7.16 11.42
N TRP A 153 -1.87 8.16 10.71
CA TRP A 153 -1.37 9.54 10.75
C TRP A 153 -1.54 10.20 12.13
N ARG A 154 -2.62 9.89 12.86
CA ARG A 154 -2.83 10.36 14.24
C ARG A 154 -1.83 9.75 15.21
N LEU A 155 -1.37 8.53 14.92
CA LEU A 155 -0.41 7.80 15.74
C LEU A 155 1.07 8.09 15.38
N ARG A 156 1.32 9.03 14.46
CA ARG A 156 2.67 9.31 13.93
C ARG A 156 3.73 9.64 14.96
N GLU A 157 3.36 10.39 16.00
CA GLU A 157 4.26 10.80 17.09
C GLU A 157 4.54 9.63 18.03
N ARG A 158 3.53 8.77 18.25
CA ARG A 158 3.65 7.57 19.10
C ARG A 158 4.61 6.53 18.52
N PHE A 159 4.63 6.38 17.19
CA PHE A 159 5.49 5.42 16.51
C PHE A 159 6.81 6.02 16.00
N ALA A 160 7.13 7.28 16.35
CA ALA A 160 8.33 7.99 15.90
C ALA A 160 8.63 7.80 14.40
N MET A 161 7.59 7.96 13.57
CA MET A 161 7.67 7.63 12.14
C MET A 161 8.74 8.47 11.43
N SER A 162 9.55 7.82 10.59
CA SER A 162 10.51 8.52 9.74
C SER A 162 9.81 9.39 8.70
N LEU A 163 10.52 10.40 8.19
CA LEU A 163 10.01 11.28 7.14
C LEU A 163 9.58 10.55 5.87
N SER A 164 10.26 9.44 5.55
CA SER A 164 9.89 8.57 4.43
C SER A 164 8.49 7.98 4.63
N GLN A 165 8.26 7.34 5.79
CA GLN A 165 6.96 6.75 6.14
C GLN A 165 5.84 7.79 6.15
N LEU A 166 6.11 9.00 6.66
CA LEU A 166 5.13 10.10 6.66
C LEU A 166 4.77 10.58 5.24
N ASN A 167 5.76 10.72 4.37
CA ASN A 167 5.53 11.13 2.99
C ASN A 167 4.73 10.08 2.22
N GLU A 168 5.05 8.82 2.42
CA GLU A 168 4.30 7.72 1.80
C GLU A 168 2.88 7.65 2.34
N LEU A 169 2.67 7.79 3.65
CA LEU A 169 1.35 7.83 4.26
C LEU A 169 0.48 8.97 3.69
N ARG A 170 1.08 10.15 3.44
CA ARG A 170 0.40 11.26 2.75
C ARG A 170 0.08 10.92 1.29
N ALA A 171 0.99 10.28 0.58
CA ALA A 171 0.77 9.87 -0.80
C ALA A 171 -0.37 8.86 -0.90
N ASP A 172 -0.42 7.88 0.00
CA ASP A 172 -1.49 6.88 0.07
C ASP A 172 -2.84 7.55 0.40
N MET A 173 -2.89 8.49 1.37
CA MET A 173 -4.09 9.28 1.65
C MET A 173 -4.55 10.11 0.43
N ALA A 174 -3.62 10.77 -0.27
CA ALA A 174 -3.93 11.55 -1.47
C ALA A 174 -4.45 10.65 -2.61
N GLY A 175 -3.86 9.47 -2.80
CA GLY A 175 -4.31 8.47 -3.77
C GLY A 175 -5.75 8.01 -3.50
N ASN A 176 -6.08 7.72 -2.23
CA ASN A 176 -7.44 7.35 -1.84
C ASN A 176 -8.44 8.49 -2.12
N LEU A 177 -8.08 9.75 -1.84
CA LEU A 177 -8.94 10.90 -2.15
C LEU A 177 -9.14 11.11 -3.65
N ILE A 178 -8.09 10.91 -4.46
CA ILE A 178 -8.19 10.95 -5.93
C ILE A 178 -9.18 9.91 -6.42
N ASN A 179 -9.06 8.67 -5.94
CA ASN A 179 -9.99 7.58 -6.31
C ASN A 179 -11.44 7.92 -5.95
N MET A 180 -11.67 8.46 -4.75
CA MET A 180 -12.99 8.89 -4.31
C MET A 180 -13.53 10.05 -5.15
N ALA A 181 -12.69 11.03 -5.51
CA ALA A 181 -13.10 12.17 -6.33
C ALA A 181 -13.47 11.74 -7.76
N VAL A 182 -12.67 10.87 -8.37
CA VAL A 182 -12.94 10.34 -9.71
C VAL A 182 -14.21 9.50 -9.73
N ALA A 183 -14.39 8.60 -8.75
CA ALA A 183 -15.61 7.80 -8.63
C ALA A 183 -16.84 8.68 -8.32
N GLY A 184 -16.71 9.67 -7.45
CA GLY A 184 -17.78 10.62 -7.14
C GLY A 184 -18.19 11.45 -8.36
N LEU A 185 -17.22 11.88 -9.18
CA LEU A 185 -17.48 12.58 -10.42
C LEU A 185 -18.16 11.68 -11.46
N SER A 186 -17.76 10.41 -11.55
CA SER A 186 -18.45 9.42 -12.41
C SER A 186 -19.94 9.31 -12.03
N VAL A 187 -20.24 9.09 -10.75
CA VAL A 187 -21.63 9.01 -10.25
C VAL A 187 -22.39 10.32 -10.51
N LEU A 188 -21.75 11.47 -10.30
CA LEU A 188 -22.38 12.77 -10.54
C LEU A 188 -22.75 12.96 -12.03
N ILE A 189 -21.88 12.58 -12.95
CA ILE A 189 -22.16 12.65 -14.39
C ILE A 189 -23.39 11.82 -14.74
N VAL A 190 -23.45 10.58 -14.25
CA VAL A 190 -24.55 9.66 -14.49
C VAL A 190 -25.88 10.25 -14.01
N LEU A 191 -25.91 10.83 -12.81
CA LEU A 191 -27.12 11.40 -12.20
C LEU A 191 -27.59 12.70 -12.89
N VAL A 192 -26.67 13.52 -13.39
CA VAL A 192 -27.00 14.84 -13.97
C VAL A 192 -27.26 14.77 -15.47
N SER A 193 -26.44 14.04 -16.21
CA SER A 193 -26.40 14.12 -17.68
C SER A 193 -27.22 13.07 -18.41
N LYS A 194 -27.86 12.13 -17.68
CA LYS A 194 -28.50 10.92 -18.25
C LYS A 194 -27.56 10.16 -19.21
N ASP A 195 -26.25 10.25 -18.97
CA ASP A 195 -25.23 9.58 -19.78
C ASP A 195 -25.49 8.08 -19.85
N GLN A 196 -25.28 7.50 -21.03
CA GLN A 196 -25.45 6.06 -21.28
C GLN A 196 -24.20 5.26 -20.89
N GLY A 197 -23.41 5.75 -19.93
CA GLY A 197 -22.22 5.05 -19.43
C GLY A 197 -20.91 5.36 -20.15
N THR A 198 -20.93 6.10 -21.27
CA THR A 198 -19.72 6.33 -22.07
C THR A 198 -18.79 7.32 -21.39
N TRP A 199 -19.29 8.51 -21.04
CA TRP A 199 -18.48 9.56 -20.42
C TRP A 199 -18.13 9.23 -18.97
N SER A 200 -19.09 8.67 -18.25
CA SER A 200 -18.89 8.19 -16.87
C SER A 200 -17.88 7.05 -16.77
N GLY A 201 -17.89 6.11 -17.72
CA GLY A 201 -16.87 5.06 -17.82
C GLY A 201 -15.48 5.61 -18.19
N CYS A 202 -15.41 6.50 -19.18
CA CYS A 202 -14.14 7.07 -19.62
C CYS A 202 -13.40 7.86 -18.53
N ILE A 203 -14.11 8.39 -17.54
CA ILE A 203 -13.51 9.12 -16.42
C ILE A 203 -12.55 8.26 -15.60
N TYR A 204 -12.77 6.94 -15.55
CA TYR A 204 -11.87 6.04 -14.82
C TYR A 204 -10.50 5.89 -15.49
N PHE A 205 -10.34 6.20 -16.78
CA PHE A 205 -9.02 6.27 -17.41
C PHE A 205 -8.15 7.38 -16.83
N LEU A 206 -8.74 8.38 -16.17
CA LEU A 206 -7.99 9.43 -15.46
C LEU A 206 -7.28 8.92 -14.20
N LEU A 207 -7.65 7.76 -13.67
CA LEU A 207 -7.01 7.18 -12.48
C LEU A 207 -5.51 6.98 -12.70
N GLY A 208 -5.10 6.43 -13.85
CA GLY A 208 -3.69 6.21 -14.17
C GLY A 208 -2.85 7.50 -14.14
N PRO A 209 -3.20 8.51 -14.97
CA PRO A 209 -2.54 9.81 -14.95
C PRO A 209 -2.58 10.51 -13.60
N ALA A 210 -3.71 10.45 -12.87
CA ALA A 210 -3.86 11.10 -11.57
C ALA A 210 -2.96 10.48 -10.50
N HIS A 211 -2.85 9.15 -10.46
CA HIS A 211 -1.90 8.44 -9.59
C HIS A 211 -0.45 8.71 -9.97
N TRP A 212 -0.13 8.75 -11.26
CA TRP A 212 1.21 9.11 -11.73
C TRP A 212 1.59 10.54 -11.33
N ALA A 213 0.71 11.52 -11.53
CA ALA A 213 0.93 12.90 -11.15
C ALA A 213 1.11 13.06 -9.63
N SER A 214 0.26 12.40 -8.84
CA SER A 214 0.37 12.36 -7.38
C SER A 214 1.70 11.74 -6.94
N GLY A 215 2.08 10.60 -7.51
CA GLY A 215 3.35 9.92 -7.23
C GLY A 215 4.56 10.79 -7.59
N ALA A 216 4.57 11.42 -8.76
CA ALA A 216 5.63 12.31 -9.21
C ALA A 216 5.76 13.56 -8.33
N TRP A 217 4.64 14.09 -7.82
CA TRP A 217 4.65 15.23 -6.89
C TRP A 217 5.21 14.86 -5.51
N HIS A 218 4.75 13.76 -4.91
CA HIS A 218 5.25 13.27 -3.62
C HIS A 218 6.71 12.81 -3.69
N GLY A 219 7.11 12.22 -4.81
CA GLY A 219 8.50 11.79 -5.05
C GLY A 219 9.47 12.98 -5.16
N ARG A 220 9.08 14.05 -5.86
CA ARG A 220 9.89 15.29 -5.96
C ARG A 220 10.05 15.97 -4.60
N ARG A 221 8.97 16.05 -3.80
CA ARG A 221 9.01 16.64 -2.46
C ARG A 221 9.88 15.86 -1.48
N TYR A 222 9.79 14.52 -1.50
CA TYR A 222 10.65 13.68 -0.65
C TYR A 222 12.13 13.87 -0.96
N ARG A 223 12.51 13.89 -2.25
CA ARG A 223 13.90 14.13 -2.68
C ARG A 223 14.38 15.52 -2.24
N ALA A 224 13.54 16.55 -2.34
CA ALA A 224 13.89 17.90 -1.91
C ALA A 224 14.17 17.99 -0.40
N ILE A 225 13.34 17.35 0.43
CA ILE A 225 13.51 17.33 1.90
C ILE A 225 14.79 16.55 2.27
N LYS A 226 15.00 15.37 1.70
CA LYS A 226 16.20 14.56 1.97
C LYS A 226 17.48 15.30 1.58
N ASN A 227 17.47 15.98 0.43
CA ASN A 227 18.61 16.78 -0.02
C ASN A 227 18.89 17.98 0.91
N GLN A 228 17.85 18.60 1.47
CA GLN A 228 18.02 19.67 2.46
C GLN A 228 18.61 19.16 3.79
N GLU A 229 18.20 17.99 4.26
CA GLU A 229 18.74 17.39 5.49
C GLU A 229 20.20 16.99 5.33
N GLN A 230 20.55 16.36 4.20
CA GLN A 230 21.94 16.04 3.87
C GLN A 230 22.78 17.31 3.73
N GLY A 231 22.24 18.34 3.06
CA GLY A 231 22.93 19.63 2.92
C GLY A 231 23.17 20.35 4.25
N LYS A 232 22.28 20.19 5.23
CA LYS A 232 22.46 20.71 6.60
C LYS A 232 23.56 19.94 7.36
N GLN A 233 23.57 18.60 7.26
CA GLN A 233 24.60 17.77 7.90
C GLN A 233 26.00 18.08 7.36
N VAL A 234 26.16 18.16 6.03
CA VAL A 234 27.45 18.52 5.41
C VAL A 234 27.93 19.91 5.82
N LYS A 235 27.02 20.89 5.93
CA LYS A 235 27.34 22.24 6.43
C LYS A 235 27.77 22.24 7.90
N GLN A 236 27.20 21.37 8.71
CA GLN A 236 27.53 21.25 10.13
C GLN A 236 28.90 20.60 10.33
N GLU A 237 29.19 19.50 9.62
CA GLU A 237 30.52 18.84 9.65
C GLU A 237 31.63 19.76 9.12
N SER A 238 31.35 20.55 8.08
CA SER A 238 32.31 21.53 7.55
C SER A 238 32.49 22.77 8.42
N GLN A 239 31.60 23.06 9.37
CA GLN A 239 31.78 24.10 10.39
C GLN A 239 32.53 23.58 11.63
N GLU A 240 32.44 22.29 11.94
CA GLU A 240 33.18 21.66 13.05
C GLU A 240 34.65 21.34 12.68
N SER A 241 34.92 21.00 11.42
CA SER A 241 36.28 20.68 10.92
C SER A 241 37.33 21.82 11.06
N PRO A 242 37.01 23.11 10.84
CA PRO A 242 37.94 24.23 11.07
C PRO A 242 38.27 24.44 12.55
N LEU A 243 37.28 24.24 13.44
CA LEU A 243 37.45 24.37 14.90
C LEU A 243 38.33 23.25 15.47
N ALA A 244 38.16 22.02 15.00
CA ALA A 244 39.01 20.88 15.38
C ALA A 244 40.48 21.07 14.96
N LYS A 245 40.74 21.76 13.84
CA LYS A 245 42.11 22.11 13.39
C LYS A 245 42.79 23.18 14.25
N GLN A 246 42.05 24.03 14.96
CA GLN A 246 42.63 25.05 15.85
C GLN A 246 42.94 24.52 17.25
N VAL A 247 42.20 23.53 17.75
CA VAL A 247 42.39 22.94 19.09
C VAL A 247 43.52 21.89 19.13
N GLY A 248 43.94 21.37 17.96
CA GLY A 248 44.96 20.32 17.83
C GLY A 248 46.41 20.79 17.66
N ARG A 249 46.83 21.94 18.22
CA ARG A 249 48.26 22.32 18.25
C ARG A 249 48.85 21.88 19.61
N PRO A 250 49.56 20.74 19.71
CA PRO A 250 50.24 20.39 20.94
C PRO A 250 51.39 21.38 21.17
N GLU A 251 51.40 22.01 22.36
CA GLU A 251 52.60 22.69 22.86
C GLU A 251 53.76 21.69 22.90
N SER A 252 54.91 22.15 22.42
CA SER A 252 56.18 21.41 22.36
C SER A 252 56.57 20.88 23.74
N ILE A 253 56.31 19.59 24.00
CA ILE A 253 56.80 18.88 25.18
C ILE A 253 58.31 18.67 25.04
N ALA A 254 59.03 19.19 26.04
CA ALA A 254 60.47 19.06 26.21
C ALA A 254 60.93 17.60 26.16
N THR A 255 62.06 17.39 25.49
CA THR A 255 62.86 16.16 25.44
C THR A 255 63.08 15.55 26.82
N GLN A 256 62.60 14.33 27.06
CA GLN A 256 63.08 13.47 28.14
C GLN A 256 64.07 12.43 27.58
N PRO A 257 65.13 12.06 28.32
CA PRO A 257 66.14 11.11 27.85
C PRO A 257 65.68 9.65 28.04
N SER A 258 66.15 8.80 27.13
CA SER A 258 65.83 7.38 26.97
C SER A 258 66.30 6.48 28.13
N VAL A 259 65.41 5.60 28.60
CA VAL A 259 65.72 4.49 29.52
C VAL A 259 66.04 3.21 28.72
N PRO A 260 67.03 2.37 29.11
CA PRO A 260 67.41 1.18 28.34
C PRO A 260 66.43 0.02 28.55
N THR A 261 66.09 -0.67 27.46
CA THR A 261 65.25 -1.87 27.40
C THR A 261 66.02 -3.13 27.80
N THR A 262 65.53 -3.86 28.79
CA THR A 262 65.99 -5.23 29.12
C THR A 262 65.12 -6.26 28.36
N PRO A 263 65.68 -7.37 27.82
CA PRO A 263 64.91 -8.31 27.00
C PRO A 263 64.05 -9.24 27.86
N ILE A 264 62.77 -9.39 27.49
CA ILE A 264 61.83 -10.36 28.09
C ILE A 264 61.91 -11.67 27.30
N ALA A 265 62.10 -12.79 28.01
CA ALA A 265 62.16 -14.14 27.46
C ALA A 265 60.81 -14.64 26.89
N PRO A 266 60.79 -15.60 25.94
CA PRO A 266 59.56 -16.05 25.30
C PRO A 266 58.76 -17.08 26.14
N LEU A 267 57.44 -16.93 26.17
CA LEU A 267 56.49 -17.88 26.75
C LEU A 267 56.27 -19.13 25.85
N PRO A 268 56.02 -20.32 26.42
CA PRO A 268 55.87 -21.55 25.65
C PRO A 268 54.48 -21.72 25.02
N ALA A 269 54.47 -22.42 23.87
CA ALA A 269 53.32 -22.63 22.99
C ALA A 269 52.19 -23.48 23.61
N GLN A 270 50.95 -23.02 23.46
CA GLN A 270 49.76 -23.84 23.75
C GLN A 270 49.47 -24.80 22.60
N GLN A 271 49.39 -26.09 22.93
CA GLN A 271 48.98 -27.17 22.04
C GLN A 271 47.49 -27.12 21.72
N THR A 272 47.19 -27.23 20.43
CA THR A 272 45.86 -27.47 19.85
C THR A 272 45.34 -28.87 20.19
N ARG A 273 44.11 -28.99 20.70
CA ARG A 273 43.32 -30.23 20.63
C ARG A 273 42.02 -29.99 19.85
N LYS A 274 41.82 -30.83 18.83
CA LYS A 274 40.60 -31.11 18.07
C LYS A 274 40.38 -32.65 18.15
N PRO A 275 39.25 -33.20 17.69
CA PRO A 275 37.94 -33.27 18.33
C PRO A 275 37.57 -34.73 18.66
N GLY A 276 36.45 -34.95 19.35
CA GLY A 276 35.77 -36.24 19.47
C GLY A 276 34.28 -36.04 19.29
#